data_AF-A0A5C6Y5T8-F1
#
_entry.id   AF-A0A5C6Y5T8-F1
#
_cell.length_a   1.000
_cell.length_b   1.000
_cell.length_c   1.000
_cell.angle_alpha   90.00
_cell.angle_beta   90.00
_cell.angle_gamma   90.00
#
_symmetry.space_group_name_H-M   'P 1'
#
loop_
_entity.id
_entity.type
_entity.pdbx_description
1 polymer ?
#
loop_
_entity_poly.entity_id
_entity_poly.type
_entity_poly.pdbx_seq_one_letter_code
_entity_poly.pdbx_strand_id
1 'polypeptide(L)'
;MAKNITLHNRINTGLALTIVLLLVFATNRIDKRHFDTVQNAVTTLHTDRVVAQDFIYKMNTIIYKKQLHIMSAGPKTIKEKLNENFFTLIEEFSETKLTTKESKLFNRLKDDFEQLIETEKKVSKDNLNEKGLIKNLNIIKKDLISLSEIQISESRRLTSIAQKSLDTNTLMSNLEIGFLLLIGLILQYIIFYRVKKTKKTAINE
;
A
#
# COMPACT_ATOMS: atom_id res chain seq x y z
N MET A 1 -41.27 18.53 48.02
CA MET A 1 -40.45 19.68 47.60
C MET A 1 -39.24 19.18 46.80
N ALA A 2 -39.15 19.55 45.53
CA ALA A 2 -38.05 19.14 44.66
C ALA A 2 -36.74 19.79 45.16
N LYS A 3 -35.88 18.98 45.78
CA LYS A 3 -34.56 19.38 46.25
C LYS A 3 -33.76 19.85 45.04
N ASN A 4 -33.56 21.16 44.94
CA ASN A 4 -32.79 21.80 43.87
C ASN A 4 -31.39 21.18 43.84
N ILE A 5 -31.19 20.23 42.93
CA ILE A 5 -29.86 19.76 42.54
C ILE A 5 -29.17 21.01 42.00
N THR A 6 -28.24 21.56 42.75
CA THR A 6 -27.55 22.82 42.42
C THR A 6 -27.09 22.80 40.96
N LEU A 7 -27.49 23.80 40.16
CA LEU A 7 -27.27 23.90 38.71
C LEU A 7 -25.83 23.53 38.30
N HIS A 8 -24.88 23.91 39.15
CA HIS A 8 -23.45 23.63 39.06
C HIS A 8 -23.13 22.12 38.91
N ASN A 9 -23.88 21.24 39.58
CA ASN A 9 -23.67 19.79 39.50
C ASN A 9 -24.15 19.21 38.17
N ARG A 10 -25.26 19.73 37.62
CA ARG A 10 -25.78 19.30 36.30
C ARG A 10 -24.84 19.76 35.18
N ILE A 11 -24.31 20.98 35.29
CA ILE A 11 -23.33 21.52 34.34
C ILE A 11 -22.03 20.71 34.39
N ASN A 12 -21.49 20.41 35.58
CA ASN A 12 -20.26 19.62 35.69
C ASN A 12 -20.42 18.19 35.15
N THR A 13 -21.57 17.54 35.36
CA THR A 13 -21.84 16.22 34.76
C THR A 13 -21.99 16.29 33.25
N GLY A 14 -22.67 17.32 32.72
CA GLY A 14 -22.78 17.52 31.26
C GLY A 14 -21.43 17.80 30.59
N LEU A 15 -20.57 18.60 31.24
CA LEU A 15 -19.20 18.83 30.80
C LEU A 15 -18.36 17.55 30.80
N ALA A 16 -18.45 16.75 31.87
CA ALA A 16 -17.73 15.47 31.94
C ALA A 16 -18.14 14.51 30.82
N LEU A 17 -19.45 14.40 30.55
CA LEU A 17 -19.97 13.58 29.46
C LEU A 17 -19.51 14.10 28.09
N THR A 18 -19.51 15.42 27.89
CA THR A 18 -19.05 16.06 26.66
C THR A 18 -17.57 15.77 26.41
N ILE A 19 -16.73 15.83 27.44
CA ILE A 19 -15.30 15.50 27.33
C ILE A 19 -15.11 14.04 26.90
N VAL A 20 -15.86 13.10 27.47
CA VAL A 20 -15.80 11.68 27.06
C VAL A 20 -16.20 11.52 25.59
N LEU A 21 -17.28 12.17 25.16
CA LEU A 21 -17.72 12.12 23.77
C LEU A 21 -16.69 12.70 22.81
N LEU A 22 -16.07 13.83 23.18
CA LEU A 22 -15.00 14.44 22.38
C LEU A 22 -13.76 13.56 22.30
N LEU A 23 -13.40 12.86 23.39
CA LEU A 23 -12.30 11.90 23.40
C LEU A 23 -12.57 10.75 22.43
N VAL A 24 -13.73 10.08 22.56
CA VAL A 24 -14.14 8.98 21.66
C VAL A 24 -14.24 9.44 20.21
N PHE A 25 -14.70 10.67 19.98
CA PHE A 25 -14.74 11.23 18.63
C PHE A 25 -13.34 11.45 18.05
N ALA A 26 -12.42 11.99 18.85
CA ALA A 26 -11.05 12.25 18.43
C ALA A 26 -10.29 10.96 18.12
N THR A 27 -10.41 9.94 18.96
CA THR A 27 -9.78 8.63 18.77
C THR A 27 -10.32 7.94 17.53
N ASN A 28 -11.64 7.86 17.36
CA ASN A 28 -12.27 7.32 16.14
C ASN A 28 -11.76 8.02 14.87
N ARG A 29 -11.60 9.35 14.92
CA ARG A 29 -11.05 10.11 13.79
C ARG A 29 -9.59 9.75 13.49
N ILE A 30 -8.78 9.50 14.51
CA ILE A 30 -7.37 9.07 14.39
C ILE A 30 -7.31 7.65 13.82
N ASP A 31 -8.09 6.72 14.37
CA ASP A 31 -8.16 5.33 13.94
C ASP A 31 -8.55 5.22 12.46
N LYS A 32 -9.52 6.04 12.03
CA LYS A 32 -9.91 6.12 10.61
C LYS A 32 -8.74 6.50 9.71
N ARG A 33 -7.89 7.47 10.12
CA ARG A 33 -6.71 7.83 9.32
C ARG A 33 -5.69 6.70 9.22
N HIS A 34 -5.50 5.95 10.31
CA HIS A 34 -4.63 4.79 10.30
C HIS A 34 -5.16 3.68 9.38
N PHE A 35 -6.47 3.42 9.44
CA PHE A 35 -7.14 2.48 8.55
C PHE A 35 -7.01 2.91 7.08
N ASP A 36 -7.27 4.18 6.75
CA ASP A 36 -7.13 4.70 5.39
C ASP A 36 -5.70 4.53 4.87
N THR A 37 -4.69 4.71 5.73
CA THR A 37 -3.27 4.50 5.37
C THR A 37 -2.99 3.03 5.02
N VAL A 38 -3.51 2.10 5.82
CA VAL A 38 -3.36 0.65 5.58
C VAL A 38 -4.09 0.24 4.31
N GLN A 39 -5.33 0.69 4.15
CA GLN A 39 -6.15 0.40 2.98
C GLN A 39 -5.45 0.90 1.69
N ASN A 40 -4.97 2.14 1.69
CA ASN A 40 -4.24 2.69 0.54
C ASN A 40 -2.95 1.91 0.24
N ALA A 41 -2.20 1.50 1.26
CA ALA A 41 -1.00 0.70 1.08
C ALA A 41 -1.31 -0.68 0.48
N VAL A 42 -2.34 -1.37 0.98
CA VAL A 42 -2.78 -2.68 0.46
C VAL A 42 -3.32 -2.57 -0.96
N THR A 43 -4.13 -1.56 -1.25
CA THR A 43 -4.64 -1.32 -2.60
C THR A 43 -3.49 -1.06 -3.57
N THR A 44 -2.55 -0.16 -3.24
CA THR A 44 -1.37 0.14 -4.08
C THR A 44 -0.47 -1.08 -4.26
N LEU A 45 -0.27 -1.88 -3.19
CA LEU A 45 0.47 -3.13 -3.27
C LEU A 45 -0.13 -4.08 -4.31
N HIS A 46 -1.46 -4.25 -4.30
CA HIS A 46 -2.11 -5.12 -5.26
C HIS A 46 -2.10 -4.53 -6.68
N THR A 47 -2.68 -3.34 -6.87
CA THR A 47 -2.93 -2.77 -8.20
C THR A 47 -1.67 -2.31 -8.89
N ASP A 48 -0.71 -1.75 -8.16
CA ASP A 48 0.45 -1.11 -8.77
C ASP A 48 1.73 -1.92 -8.61
N ARG A 49 1.86 -2.81 -7.61
CA ARG A 49 3.10 -3.58 -7.40
C ARG A 49 2.97 -5.04 -7.84
N VAL A 50 1.94 -5.76 -7.38
CA VAL A 50 1.73 -7.18 -7.73
C VAL A 50 1.38 -7.34 -9.20
N VAL A 51 0.43 -6.54 -9.71
CA VAL A 51 0.07 -6.57 -11.14
C VAL A 51 1.25 -6.16 -12.03
N ALA A 52 1.98 -5.11 -11.67
CA ALA A 52 3.19 -4.70 -12.38
C ALA A 52 4.27 -5.81 -12.41
N GLN A 53 4.41 -6.56 -11.32
CA GLN A 53 5.33 -7.70 -11.23
C GLN A 53 4.92 -8.85 -12.17
N ASP A 54 3.61 -9.10 -12.33
CA ASP A 54 3.10 -10.07 -13.30
C ASP A 54 3.44 -9.67 -14.74
N PHE A 55 3.28 -8.39 -15.09
CA PHE A 55 3.71 -7.88 -16.41
C PHE A 55 5.21 -8.05 -16.64
N ILE A 56 6.05 -7.69 -15.65
CA ILE A 56 7.52 -7.88 -15.74
C ILE A 56 7.86 -9.36 -15.92
N TYR A 57 7.17 -10.26 -15.22
CA TYR A 57 7.36 -11.70 -15.35
C TYR A 57 6.98 -12.21 -16.75
N LYS A 58 5.84 -11.79 -17.28
CA LYS A 58 5.39 -12.13 -18.64
C LYS A 58 6.35 -11.61 -19.70
N MET A 59 6.82 -10.36 -19.57
CA MET A 59 7.84 -9.77 -20.43
C MET A 59 9.15 -10.58 -20.40
N ASN A 60 9.64 -10.94 -19.20
CA ASN A 60 10.83 -11.79 -19.06
C ASN A 60 10.65 -13.15 -19.75
N THR A 61 9.46 -13.73 -19.63
CA THR A 61 9.13 -15.01 -20.27
C THR A 61 9.19 -14.91 -21.79
N ILE A 62 8.73 -13.80 -22.39
CA ILE A 62 8.82 -13.55 -23.83
C ILE A 62 10.29 -13.43 -24.26
N ILE A 63 11.10 -12.68 -23.52
CA ILE A 63 12.53 -12.48 -23.82
C ILE A 63 13.29 -13.81 -23.71
N TYR A 64 12.98 -14.62 -22.70
CA TYR A 64 13.55 -15.96 -22.56
C TYR A 64 13.16 -16.87 -23.73
N LYS A 65 11.89 -16.87 -24.16
CA LYS A 65 11.44 -17.63 -25.33
C LYS A 65 12.17 -17.19 -26.60
N LYS A 66 12.34 -15.87 -26.82
CA LYS A 66 13.11 -15.33 -27.94
C LYS A 66 14.55 -15.82 -27.93
N GLN A 67 15.21 -15.79 -26.78
CA GLN A 67 16.57 -16.29 -26.61
C GLN A 67 16.68 -17.77 -26.97
N LEU A 68 15.76 -18.61 -26.50
CA LEU A 68 15.71 -20.03 -26.85
C LEU A 68 15.50 -20.25 -28.35
N HIS A 69 14.59 -19.50 -28.98
CA HIS A 69 14.34 -19.61 -30.41
C HIS A 69 15.58 -19.31 -31.25
N ILE A 70 16.32 -18.25 -30.90
CA ILE A 70 17.58 -17.90 -31.56
C ILE A 70 18.59 -19.04 -31.44
N MET A 71 18.75 -19.61 -30.24
CA MET A 71 19.72 -20.68 -29.97
C MET A 71 19.35 -22.03 -30.61
N SER A 72 18.06 -22.38 -30.68
CA SER A 72 17.61 -23.71 -31.12
C SER A 72 17.23 -23.78 -32.59
N ALA A 73 16.62 -22.73 -33.14
CA ALA A 73 16.03 -22.73 -34.48
C ALA A 73 16.55 -21.58 -35.36
N GLY A 74 17.46 -20.76 -34.82
CA GLY A 74 18.01 -19.60 -35.50
C GLY A 74 17.07 -18.39 -35.50
N PRO A 75 17.63 -17.19 -35.73
CA PRO A 75 16.92 -15.91 -35.56
C PRO A 75 15.79 -15.67 -36.57
N LYS A 76 15.73 -16.42 -37.69
CA LYS A 76 14.67 -16.29 -38.71
C LYS A 76 13.30 -16.83 -38.25
N THR A 77 13.25 -17.53 -37.11
CA THR A 77 12.04 -18.18 -36.60
C THR A 77 11.33 -17.39 -35.50
N ILE A 78 11.81 -16.18 -35.18
CA ILE A 78 11.17 -15.32 -34.19
C ILE A 78 9.76 -14.95 -34.65
N LYS A 79 8.76 -15.25 -33.83
CA LYS A 79 7.35 -15.02 -34.15
C LYS A 79 6.96 -13.57 -33.86
N GLU A 80 6.38 -12.89 -34.85
CA GLU A 80 5.85 -11.51 -34.68
C GLU A 80 4.86 -11.40 -33.52
N LYS A 81 4.09 -12.46 -33.25
CA LYS A 81 3.18 -12.54 -32.09
C LYS A 81 3.88 -12.34 -30.73
N LEU A 82 5.15 -12.72 -30.59
CA LEU A 82 5.90 -12.44 -29.36
C LEU A 82 6.20 -10.95 -29.22
N ASN A 83 6.34 -10.23 -30.33
CA ASN A 83 6.58 -8.79 -30.33
C ASN A 83 5.30 -8.03 -29.98
N GLU A 84 4.19 -8.40 -30.60
CA GLU A 84 2.86 -7.86 -30.31
C GLU A 84 2.52 -8.03 -28.82
N ASN A 85 2.66 -9.25 -28.29
CA ASN A 85 2.39 -9.53 -26.88
C ASN A 85 3.27 -8.68 -25.95
N PHE A 86 4.53 -8.43 -26.30
CA PHE A 86 5.42 -7.62 -25.47
C PHE A 86 5.02 -6.14 -25.49
N PHE A 87 4.59 -5.61 -26.64
CA PHE A 87 4.07 -4.25 -26.74
C PHE A 87 2.78 -4.08 -25.92
N THR A 88 1.86 -5.04 -25.98
CA THR A 88 0.67 -5.01 -25.12
C THR A 88 1.03 -4.97 -23.64
N LEU A 89 2.01 -5.78 -23.21
CA LEU A 89 2.48 -5.75 -21.82
C LEU A 89 3.17 -4.43 -21.44
N ILE A 90 3.88 -3.79 -22.37
CA ILE A 90 4.41 -2.44 -22.18
C ILE A 90 3.24 -1.45 -21.95
N GLU A 91 2.21 -1.50 -22.78
CA GLU A 91 1.05 -0.60 -22.67
C GLU A 91 0.35 -0.78 -21.31
N GLU A 92 0.01 -2.02 -20.95
CA GLU A 92 -0.61 -2.36 -19.66
C GLU A 92 0.28 -1.94 -18.47
N PHE A 93 1.60 -2.15 -18.55
CA PHE A 93 2.52 -1.72 -17.50
C PHE A 93 2.57 -0.21 -17.35
N SER A 94 2.38 0.54 -18.44
CA SER A 94 2.42 2.01 -18.43
C SER A 94 1.24 2.66 -17.72
N GLU A 95 0.13 1.93 -17.57
CA GLU A 95 -1.06 2.37 -16.82
C GLU A 95 -0.87 2.24 -15.30
N THR A 96 0.14 1.48 -14.86
CA THR A 96 0.46 1.35 -13.43
C THR A 96 1.16 2.59 -12.90
N LYS A 97 1.10 2.79 -11.58
CA LYS A 97 1.78 3.93 -10.95
C LYS A 97 3.29 3.75 -10.87
N LEU A 98 4.02 4.37 -11.79
CA LEU A 98 5.48 4.31 -11.82
C LEU A 98 6.13 5.32 -10.88
N THR A 99 7.18 4.89 -10.17
CA THR A 99 8.12 5.80 -9.51
C THR A 99 9.01 6.50 -10.54
N THR A 100 9.69 7.57 -10.14
CA THR A 100 10.63 8.28 -11.02
C THR A 100 11.78 7.38 -11.51
N LYS A 101 12.22 6.42 -10.69
CA LYS A 101 13.27 5.47 -11.08
C LYS A 101 12.75 4.46 -12.09
N GLU A 102 11.55 3.93 -11.85
CA GLU A 102 10.88 2.99 -12.77
C GLU A 102 10.58 3.64 -14.11
N SER A 103 10.04 4.86 -14.12
CA SER A 103 9.74 5.58 -15.36
C SER A 103 10.98 5.73 -16.27
N LYS A 104 12.14 6.04 -15.69
CA LYS A 104 13.40 6.11 -16.46
C LYS A 104 13.82 4.76 -17.03
N LEU A 105 13.78 3.71 -16.22
CA LEU A 105 14.12 2.35 -16.66
C LEU A 105 13.12 1.81 -17.69
N PHE A 106 11.85 2.11 -17.51
CA PHE A 106 10.78 1.69 -18.39
C PHE A 106 10.85 2.36 -19.76
N ASN A 107 11.19 3.65 -19.82
CA ASN A 107 11.44 4.31 -21.10
C ASN A 107 12.65 3.69 -21.82
N ARG A 108 13.75 3.42 -21.09
CA ARG A 108 14.89 2.71 -21.67
C ARG A 108 14.52 1.32 -22.19
N LEU A 109 13.71 0.56 -21.43
CA LEU A 109 13.20 -0.75 -21.84
C LEU A 109 12.42 -0.67 -23.16
N LYS A 110 11.60 0.37 -23.35
CA LYS A 110 10.88 0.60 -24.62
C LYS A 110 11.85 0.81 -25.77
N ASP A 111 12.80 1.73 -25.60
CA ASP A 111 13.80 2.05 -26.63
C ASP A 111 14.66 0.83 -26.99
N ASP A 112 15.09 0.06 -25.99
CA ASP A 112 15.87 -1.16 -26.18
C ASP A 112 15.07 -2.26 -26.88
N PHE A 113 13.77 -2.35 -26.61
CA PHE A 113 12.87 -3.29 -27.27
C PHE A 113 12.61 -2.92 -28.74
N GLU A 114 12.44 -1.64 -29.05
CA GLU A 114 12.33 -1.16 -30.44
C GLU A 114 13.62 -1.47 -31.22
N GLN A 115 14.79 -1.21 -30.64
CA GLN A 115 16.09 -1.56 -31.23
C GLN A 115 16.26 -3.08 -31.44
N LEU A 116 15.75 -3.91 -30.52
CA LEU A 116 15.71 -5.36 -30.70
C LEU A 116 14.90 -5.71 -31.96
N ILE A 117 13.70 -5.17 -32.12
CA ILE A 117 12.83 -5.45 -33.28
C ILE A 117 13.48 -5.03 -34.59
N GLU A 118 14.12 -3.85 -34.64
CA GLU A 118 14.85 -3.43 -35.83
C GLU A 118 15.99 -4.40 -36.18
N THR A 119 16.68 -4.89 -35.16
CA THR A 119 17.76 -5.87 -35.33
C THR A 119 17.21 -7.22 -35.81
N GLU A 120 16.07 -7.66 -35.28
CA GLU A 120 15.37 -8.88 -35.73
C GLU A 120 15.00 -8.80 -37.21
N LYS A 121 14.41 -7.68 -37.65
CA LYS A 121 14.05 -7.44 -39.05
C LYS A 121 15.26 -7.47 -40.00
N LYS A 122 16.43 -6.97 -39.54
CA LYS A 122 17.68 -6.98 -40.32
C LYS A 122 18.26 -8.40 -40.42
N VAL A 123 18.25 -9.16 -39.33
CA VAL A 123 18.78 -10.54 -39.30
C VAL A 123 17.93 -11.52 -40.11
N SER A 124 16.62 -11.29 -40.23
CA SER A 124 15.79 -12.07 -41.15
C SER A 124 16.19 -11.89 -42.63
N LYS A 125 16.86 -10.78 -42.97
CA LYS A 125 17.30 -10.45 -44.34
C LYS A 125 18.75 -10.85 -44.61
N ASP A 126 19.66 -10.70 -43.63
CA ASP A 126 21.09 -11.01 -43.74
C ASP A 126 21.59 -11.90 -42.57
N ASN A 127 22.31 -12.97 -42.89
CA ASN A 127 22.73 -14.05 -41.98
C ASN A 127 23.77 -13.67 -40.88
N LEU A 128 23.97 -12.41 -40.52
CA LEU A 128 25.24 -11.97 -39.90
C LEU A 128 25.17 -11.24 -38.54
N ASN A 129 24.03 -11.17 -37.82
CA ASN A 129 24.00 -10.41 -36.54
C ASN A 129 23.34 -11.08 -35.33
N GLU A 130 23.53 -12.39 -35.16
CA GLU A 130 23.07 -13.13 -33.98
C GLU A 130 23.66 -12.58 -32.66
N LYS A 131 24.94 -12.20 -32.67
CA LYS A 131 25.61 -11.63 -31.49
C LYS A 131 24.99 -10.30 -31.05
N GLY A 132 24.56 -9.47 -31.99
CA GLY A 132 23.82 -8.23 -31.72
C GLY A 132 22.45 -8.50 -31.08
N LEU A 133 21.71 -9.50 -31.59
CA LEU A 133 20.43 -9.91 -31.01
C LEU A 133 20.58 -10.39 -29.56
N ILE A 134 21.54 -11.28 -29.30
CA ILE A 134 21.80 -11.80 -27.95
C ILE A 134 22.19 -10.64 -27.01
N LYS A 135 22.99 -9.68 -27.48
CA LYS A 135 23.33 -8.48 -26.70
C LYS A 135 22.08 -7.68 -26.33
N ASN A 136 21.21 -7.39 -27.30
CA ASN A 136 19.98 -6.63 -27.06
C ASN A 136 19.04 -7.35 -26.09
N LEU A 137 18.86 -8.66 -26.24
CA LEU A 137 18.07 -9.48 -25.30
C LEU A 137 18.63 -9.44 -23.87
N ASN A 138 19.96 -9.47 -23.72
CA ASN A 138 20.59 -9.38 -22.40
C ASN A 138 20.40 -8.00 -21.75
N ILE A 139 20.43 -6.92 -22.53
CA ILE A 139 20.14 -5.56 -22.04
C ILE A 139 18.70 -5.50 -21.51
N ILE A 140 17.74 -5.92 -22.33
CA ILE A 140 16.32 -5.95 -21.93
C ILE A 140 16.10 -6.80 -20.68
N LYS A 141 16.72 -7.99 -20.62
CA LYS A 141 16.63 -8.86 -19.44
C LYS A 141 17.15 -8.16 -18.17
N LYS A 142 18.26 -7.43 -18.28
CA LYS A 142 18.83 -6.67 -17.16
C LYS A 142 17.85 -5.59 -16.70
N ASP A 143 17.22 -4.88 -17.64
CA ASP A 143 16.23 -3.84 -17.34
C ASP A 143 15.00 -4.40 -16.62
N LEU A 144 14.48 -5.53 -17.09
CA LEU A 144 13.37 -6.22 -16.44
C LEU A 144 13.74 -6.73 -15.04
N ILE A 145 14.96 -7.22 -14.83
CA ILE A 145 15.46 -7.60 -13.50
C ILE A 145 15.52 -6.37 -12.58
N SER A 146 16.09 -5.26 -13.06
CA SER A 146 16.16 -4.02 -12.28
C SER A 146 14.77 -3.45 -11.94
N LEU A 147 13.81 -3.52 -12.87
CA LEU A 147 12.43 -3.15 -12.59
C LEU A 147 11.81 -4.05 -11.51
N SER A 148 12.00 -5.37 -11.61
CA SER A 148 11.53 -6.33 -10.60
C SER A 148 12.11 -6.04 -9.21
N GLU A 149 13.41 -5.74 -9.11
CA GLU A 149 14.05 -5.39 -7.84
C GLU A 149 13.45 -4.13 -7.21
N ILE A 150 13.14 -3.11 -8.02
CA ILE A 150 12.47 -1.90 -7.53
C ILE A 150 11.05 -2.22 -7.05
N GLN A 151 10.30 -3.05 -7.78
CA GLN A 151 8.95 -3.47 -7.39
C GLN A 151 8.94 -4.17 -6.02
N ILE A 152 9.91 -5.06 -5.78
CA ILE A 152 10.06 -5.73 -4.47
C ILE A 152 10.45 -4.72 -3.38
N SER A 153 11.34 -3.77 -3.68
CA SER A 153 11.73 -2.72 -2.72
C SER A 153 10.55 -1.82 -2.34
N GLU A 154 9.75 -1.36 -3.32
CA GLU A 154 8.58 -0.52 -3.07
C GLU A 154 7.48 -1.31 -2.35
N SER A 155 7.32 -2.60 -2.65
CA SER A 155 6.41 -3.47 -1.93
C SER A 155 6.78 -3.57 -0.44
N ARG A 156 8.06 -3.79 -0.12
CA ARG A 156 8.54 -3.80 1.27
C ARG A 156 8.29 -2.46 1.97
N ARG A 157 8.49 -1.35 1.27
CA ARG A 157 8.23 -0.01 1.78
C ARG A 157 6.74 0.18 2.11
N LEU A 158 5.83 -0.19 1.21
CA LEU A 158 4.39 -0.09 1.44
C LEU A 158 3.93 -0.98 2.60
N THR A 159 4.43 -2.21 2.69
CA THR A 159 4.16 -3.10 3.83
C THR A 159 4.66 -2.50 5.14
N SER A 160 5.85 -1.89 5.15
CA SER A 160 6.39 -1.23 6.33
C SER A 160 5.53 -0.02 6.77
N ILE A 161 5.03 0.77 5.81
CA ILE A 161 4.11 1.89 6.08
C ILE A 161 2.80 1.38 6.69
N ALA A 162 2.22 0.32 6.12
CA ALA A 162 1.01 -0.31 6.64
C ALA A 162 1.23 -0.81 8.07
N GLN A 163 2.31 -1.57 8.32
CA GLN A 163 2.62 -2.11 9.63
C GLN A 163 2.81 -1.00 10.67
N LYS A 164 3.59 0.04 10.35
CA LYS A 164 3.80 1.18 11.24
C LYS A 164 2.48 1.89 11.58
N SER A 165 1.57 2.00 10.61
CA SER A 165 0.24 2.57 10.84
C SER A 165 -0.58 1.70 11.80
N LEU A 166 -0.56 0.38 11.62
CA LEU A 166 -1.23 -0.58 12.52
C LEU A 166 -0.65 -0.58 13.94
N ASP A 167 0.67 -0.57 14.08
CA ASP A 167 1.35 -0.57 15.38
C ASP A 167 1.02 0.71 16.17
N THR A 168 1.06 1.85 15.49
CA THR A 168 0.71 3.16 16.09
C THR A 168 -0.77 3.19 16.50
N ASN A 169 -1.65 2.66 15.64
CA ASN A 169 -3.07 2.54 15.92
C ASN A 169 -3.35 1.66 17.15
N THR A 170 -2.66 0.53 17.26
CA THR A 170 -2.81 -0.42 18.38
C THR A 170 -2.37 0.21 19.71
N LEU A 171 -1.25 0.93 19.72
CA LEU A 171 -0.80 1.65 20.91
C LEU A 171 -1.80 2.73 21.35
N MET A 172 -2.32 3.52 20.41
CA MET A 172 -3.32 4.55 20.71
C MET A 172 -4.62 3.96 21.22
N SER A 173 -5.11 2.88 20.58
CA SER A 173 -6.33 2.19 21.01
C SER A 173 -6.21 1.63 22.43
N ASN A 174 -5.06 1.04 22.79
CA ASN A 174 -4.83 0.56 24.15
C ASN A 174 -4.85 1.68 25.20
N LEU A 175 -4.30 2.85 24.88
CA LEU A 175 -4.35 4.03 25.75
C LEU A 175 -5.78 4.56 25.89
N GLU A 176 -6.55 4.60 24.80
CA GLU A 176 -7.96 5.01 24.83
C GLU A 176 -8.78 4.13 25.78
N ILE A 177 -8.67 2.80 25.65
CA ILE A 177 -9.37 1.86 26.54
C ILE A 177 -8.98 2.12 28.00
N GLY A 178 -7.69 2.37 28.28
CA GLY A 178 -7.21 2.75 29.61
C GLY A 178 -7.86 4.04 30.14
N PHE A 179 -7.92 5.09 29.32
CA PHE A 179 -8.58 6.35 29.69
C PHE A 179 -10.08 6.19 29.91
N LEU A 180 -10.76 5.42 29.05
CA LEU A 180 -12.20 5.15 29.20
C LEU A 180 -12.51 4.41 30.49
N LEU A 181 -11.71 3.40 30.86
CA LEU A 181 -11.84 2.70 32.13
C LEU A 181 -11.61 3.63 33.32
N LEU A 182 -10.53 4.44 33.28
CA LEU A 182 -10.20 5.37 34.36
C LEU A 182 -11.29 6.43 34.57
N ILE A 183 -11.79 7.03 33.49
CA ILE A 183 -12.89 8.01 33.56
C ILE A 183 -14.18 7.34 34.03
N GLY A 184 -14.47 6.12 33.54
CA GLY A 184 -15.62 5.33 33.98
C GLY A 184 -15.63 5.09 35.49
N LEU A 185 -14.47 4.71 36.06
CA LEU A 185 -14.31 4.53 37.51
C LEU A 185 -14.49 5.82 38.29
N ILE A 186 -13.95 6.95 37.80
CA ILE A 186 -14.12 8.27 38.44
C ILE A 186 -15.60 8.68 38.44
N LEU A 187 -16.31 8.51 37.31
CA LEU A 187 -17.73 8.81 37.22
C LEU A 187 -18.56 7.93 38.16
N GLN A 188 -18.28 6.63 38.20
CA GLN A 188 -18.95 5.70 39.11
C GLN A 188 -18.70 6.12 40.57
N TYR A 189 -17.46 6.46 40.94
CA TYR A 189 -17.15 6.97 42.27
C TYR A 189 -17.93 8.25 42.60
N ILE A 190 -17.92 9.26 41.73
CA ILE A 190 -18.62 10.54 41.94
C ILE A 190 -20.13 10.31 42.14
N ILE A 191 -20.74 9.48 41.31
CA ILE A 191 -22.19 9.20 41.37
C ILE A 191 -22.54 8.46 42.67
N PHE A 192 -21.85 7.36 42.99
CA PHE A 192 -22.18 6.52 44.15
C PHE A 192 -21.78 7.16 45.49
N TYR A 193 -20.65 7.88 45.58
CA TYR A 193 -20.17 8.46 46.84
C TYR A 193 -21.05 9.64 47.30
N ARG A 194 -21.67 10.38 46.37
CA ARG A 194 -22.60 11.48 46.70
C ARG A 194 -23.93 11.00 47.26
N VAL A 195 -24.44 9.86 46.77
CA VAL A 195 -25.67 9.24 47.29
C VAL A 195 -25.50 8.87 48.77
N LYS A 196 -24.32 8.37 49.15
CA LYS A 196 -24.01 7.96 50.53
C LYS A 196 -24.02 9.12 51.53
N LYS A 197 -23.49 10.29 51.17
CA LYS A 197 -23.55 11.50 52.03
C LYS A 197 -24.97 12.02 52.21
N THR A 198 -25.81 11.94 51.18
CA THR A 198 -27.18 12.46 51.24
C THR A 198 -28.08 11.63 52.15
N LYS A 199 -27.87 10.30 52.22
CA LYS A 199 -28.59 9.43 53.17
C LYS A 199 -28.18 9.68 54.62
N LYS A 200 -26.90 9.97 54.90
CA LYS A 200 -26.41 10.12 56.28
C LYS A 200 -26.94 11.37 56.99
N THR A 201 -27.26 12.43 56.25
CA THR A 201 -27.88 13.64 56.82
C THR A 201 -29.38 13.49 57.04
N ALA A 202 -30.07 12.62 56.29
CA ALA A 202 -31.51 12.40 56.42
C ALA A 202 -31.92 11.44 57.55
N ILE A 203 -30.96 10.85 58.28
CA ILE A 203 -31.22 9.92 59.40
C ILE A 203 -30.92 10.60 60.75
N ASN A 204 -30.37 11.82 60.74
CA ASN A 204 -29.98 12.57 61.94
C ASN A 204 -30.86 13.82 62.16
N GLU A 205 -32.03 13.90 61.52
CA GLU A 205 -33.11 14.86 61.83
C GLU A 205 -34.31 14.11 62.40
#